data_AF-A0A838WWR7-F1
#
_entry.id   AF-A0A838WWR7-F1
#
_cell.length_a   1.000
_cell.length_b   1.000
_cell.length_c   1.000
_cell.angle_alpha   90.00
_cell.angle_beta   90.00
_cell.angle_gamma   90.00
#
_symmetry.space_group_name_H-M   'P 1'
#
loop_
_entity.id
_entity.type
_entity.pdbx_description
1 polymer ?
#
loop_
_entity_poly.entity_id
_entity_poly.type
_entity_poly.pdbx_seq_one_letter_code
_entity_poly.pdbx_strand_id
1 'polypeptide(L)'
;IVFQAEHNILMHPFHMLGVAGVFGGSLFSAMHGSLVTSSLVRETTETESQNYGYKFGQEEETYNIVAAHGYFGRLIFQYASF
;
A
#
# COMPACT_ATOMS: atom_id res chain seq x y z
N ILE A 1 6.03 -15.78 -26.56
CA ILE A 1 5.25 -16.09 -27.78
C ILE A 1 5.10 -17.61 -27.96
N VAL A 2 6.19 -18.39 -27.98
CA VAL A 2 6.12 -19.88 -28.07
C VAL A 2 5.24 -20.49 -26.97
N PHE A 3 5.44 -20.13 -25.70
CA PHE A 3 4.63 -20.66 -24.61
C PHE A 3 3.12 -20.33 -24.71
N GLN A 4 2.79 -19.17 -25.29
CA GLN A 4 1.39 -18.83 -25.59
C GLN A 4 0.85 -19.65 -26.77
N ALA A 5 1.65 -19.83 -27.83
CA ALA A 5 1.26 -20.61 -28.99
C ALA A 5 1.06 -22.10 -28.66
N GLU A 6 1.90 -22.67 -27.79
CA GLU A 6 1.89 -24.09 -27.44
C GLU A 6 0.98 -24.44 -26.27
N HIS A 7 0.79 -23.52 -25.31
CA HIS A 7 0.07 -23.82 -24.07
C HIS A 7 -1.12 -22.90 -23.77
N ASN A 8 -1.40 -21.91 -24.62
CA ASN A 8 -2.45 -20.93 -24.42
C ASN A 8 -2.44 -20.34 -22.99
N ILE A 9 -1.24 -20.03 -22.48
CA ILE A 9 -1.01 -19.66 -21.07
C ILE A 9 -1.93 -18.51 -20.61
N LEU A 10 -2.26 -17.55 -21.48
CA LEU A 10 -3.14 -16.43 -21.14
C LEU A 10 -4.54 -16.88 -20.71
N MET A 11 -5.00 -18.05 -21.15
CA MET A 11 -6.29 -18.64 -20.76
C MET A 11 -6.17 -19.61 -19.57
N HIS A 12 -4.96 -19.87 -19.07
CA HIS A 12 -4.76 -20.77 -17.94
C HIS A 12 -5.05 -20.06 -16.59
N PRO A 13 -5.89 -20.65 -15.70
CA PRO A 13 -6.29 -20.00 -14.45
C PRO A 13 -5.10 -19.67 -13.53
N PHE A 14 -4.09 -20.52 -13.42
CA PHE A 14 -2.91 -20.20 -12.60
C PHE A 14 -2.09 -19.02 -13.13
N HIS A 15 -2.09 -18.79 -14.44
CA HIS A 15 -1.45 -17.58 -14.98
C HIS A 15 -2.26 -16.35 -14.62
N MET A 16 -3.60 -16.39 -14.76
CA MET A 16 -4.48 -15.30 -14.34
C MET A 16 -4.35 -14.99 -12.85
N LEU A 17 -4.29 -16.01 -11.99
CA LEU A 17 -4.05 -15.85 -10.55
C LEU A 17 -2.67 -15.24 -10.27
N GLY A 18 -1.64 -15.68 -10.99
CA GLY A 18 -0.29 -15.09 -10.91
C GLY A 18 -0.31 -13.61 -11.26
N VAL A 19 -0.91 -13.25 -12.39
CA VAL A 19 -1.08 -11.86 -12.85
C VAL A 19 -1.85 -11.02 -11.83
N ALA A 20 -2.97 -11.53 -11.30
CA ALA A 20 -3.74 -10.85 -10.25
C ALA A 20 -2.91 -10.66 -8.97
N GLY A 21 -2.07 -11.62 -8.61
CA GLY A 21 -1.15 -11.53 -7.48
C GLY A 21 -0.12 -10.41 -7.64
N VAL A 22 0.54 -10.30 -8.80
CA VAL A 22 1.54 -9.24 -9.03
C VAL A 22 0.89 -7.86 -9.10
N PHE A 23 -0.25 -7.73 -9.79
CA PHE A 23 -0.95 -6.45 -9.86
C PHE A 23 -1.58 -6.04 -8.52
N GLY A 24 -2.18 -6.98 -7.80
CA GLY A 24 -2.70 -6.73 -6.46
C GLY A 24 -1.59 -6.36 -5.49
N GLY A 25 -0.46 -7.07 -5.52
CA GLY A 25 0.70 -6.77 -4.68
C GLY A 25 1.29 -5.38 -4.93
N SER A 26 1.46 -4.99 -6.19
CA SER A 26 1.97 -3.64 -6.52
C SER A 26 0.97 -2.54 -6.16
N LEU A 27 -0.33 -2.77 -6.40
CA LEU A 27 -1.39 -1.86 -6.00
C LEU A 27 -1.41 -1.66 -4.48
N PHE A 28 -1.41 -2.74 -3.70
CA PHE A 28 -1.45 -2.66 -2.24
C PHE A 28 -0.15 -2.12 -1.65
N SER A 29 0.99 -2.35 -2.29
CA SER A 29 2.25 -1.72 -1.90
C SER A 29 2.17 -0.19 -2.01
N ALA A 30 1.69 0.33 -3.15
CA ALA A 30 1.51 1.77 -3.35
C ALA A 30 0.44 2.35 -2.41
N MET A 31 -0.69 1.64 -2.25
CA MET A 31 -1.76 2.04 -1.34
C MET A 31 -1.26 2.16 0.10
N HIS A 32 -0.62 1.12 0.64
CA HIS A 32 -0.12 1.12 2.02
C HIS A 32 0.89 2.23 2.26
N GLY A 33 1.89 2.37 1.38
CA GLY A 33 2.87 3.44 1.46
C GLY A 33 2.22 4.83 1.47
N SER A 34 1.27 5.07 0.55
CA SER A 34 0.58 6.36 0.48
C SER A 34 -0.26 6.69 1.73
N LEU A 35 -0.98 5.73 2.29
CA LEU A 35 -1.82 5.94 3.48
C LEU A 35 -0.97 6.22 4.73
N VAL A 36 0.10 5.45 4.93
CA VAL A 36 1.03 5.69 6.04
C VAL A 36 1.69 7.06 5.91
N THR A 37 2.26 7.38 4.73
CA THR A 37 2.91 8.68 4.52
C THR A 37 1.94 9.86 4.68
N SER A 38 0.67 9.71 4.26
CA SER A 38 -0.34 10.77 4.38
C SER A 38 -0.77 11.10 5.81
N SER A 39 -0.48 10.20 6.77
CA SER A 39 -0.95 10.29 8.15
C SER A 39 0.18 10.36 9.19
N LEU A 40 1.42 10.63 8.75
CA LEU A 40 2.55 10.89 9.64
C LEU A 40 2.23 12.03 10.61
N VAL A 41 2.56 11.83 11.88
CA VAL A 41 2.50 12.90 12.89
C VAL A 41 3.60 13.91 12.58
N ARG A 42 3.30 15.21 12.69
CA ARG A 42 4.28 16.26 12.36
C ARG A 42 5.29 16.40 13.50
N GLU A 43 6.51 15.91 13.25
CA GLU A 43 7.64 15.96 14.20
C GLU A 43 8.84 16.79 13.69
N THR A 44 8.78 17.31 12.47
CA THR A 44 9.87 18.10 11.85
C THR A 44 9.40 19.46 11.36
N THR A 45 10.37 20.31 11.01
CA THR A 45 10.12 21.58 10.30
C THR A 45 10.00 21.37 8.79
N GLU A 46 9.58 22.40 8.06
CA GLU A 46 9.39 22.35 6.60
C GLU A 46 10.70 22.27 5.82
N THR A 47 11.82 22.66 6.44
CA THR A 47 13.14 22.66 5.82
C THR A 47 13.88 21.34 6.00
N GLU A 48 13.31 20.40 6.75
CA GLU A 48 13.91 19.10 7.08
C GLU A 48 13.09 17.96 6.50
N SER A 49 13.74 16.82 6.23
CA SER A 49 13.03 15.62 5.81
C SER A 49 12.12 15.09 6.93
N GLN A 50 10.87 14.76 6.60
CA GLN A 50 9.93 14.14 7.53
C GLN A 50 10.44 12.83 8.13
N ASN A 51 11.36 12.13 7.45
CA ASN A 51 11.97 10.90 7.94
C ASN A 51 12.73 11.11 9.25
N TYR A 52 13.24 12.32 9.52
CA TYR A 52 13.91 12.62 10.79
C TYR A 52 12.96 12.66 11.99
N GLY A 53 11.64 12.70 11.76
CA GLY A 53 10.62 12.61 12.78
C GLY A 53 10.58 11.26 13.48
N TYR A 54 10.88 10.17 12.74
CA TYR A 54 11.00 8.84 13.31
C TYR A 54 12.38 8.61 13.94
N LYS A 55 12.41 8.01 15.13
CA LYS A 55 13.62 7.55 15.81
C LYS A 55 13.62 6.03 15.88
N PHE A 56 14.75 5.44 15.51
CA PHE A 56 14.92 3.99 15.56
C PHE A 56 14.74 3.46 16.99
N GLY A 57 13.74 2.59 17.18
CA GLY A 57 13.42 1.99 18.48
C GLY A 57 12.48 2.80 19.36
N GLN A 58 11.81 3.83 18.83
CA GLN A 58 10.75 4.53 19.58
C GLN A 58 9.56 3.60 19.89
N GLU A 59 8.89 3.84 21.02
CA GLU A 59 7.73 3.05 21.46
C GLU A 59 6.42 3.51 20.80
N GLU A 60 6.30 4.82 20.54
CA GLU A 60 5.10 5.42 19.98
C GLU A 60 5.01 5.26 18.46
N GLU A 61 3.80 5.09 17.94
CA GLU A 61 3.54 5.00 16.50
C GLU A 61 3.82 6.32 15.78
N THR A 62 4.46 6.26 14.60
CA THR A 62 4.86 7.47 13.85
C THR A 62 3.74 8.11 13.01
N TYR A 63 2.59 7.46 12.91
CA TYR A 63 1.47 7.88 12.07
C TYR A 63 0.14 7.60 12.78
N ASN A 64 -0.90 8.33 12.37
CA ASN A 64 -2.24 8.16 12.93
C ASN A 64 -3.06 7.16 12.10
N ILE A 65 -3.10 5.90 12.55
CA ILE A 65 -3.88 4.84 11.89
C ILE A 65 -5.38 5.15 11.83
N VAL A 66 -5.94 5.81 12.84
CA VAL A 66 -7.37 6.19 12.86
C VAL A 66 -7.67 7.22 11.77
N ALA A 67 -6.73 8.15 11.51
CA ALA A 67 -6.86 9.11 10.42
C ALA A 67 -6.74 8.42 9.04
N ALA A 68 -5.76 7.53 8.87
CA ALA A 68 -5.59 6.76 7.64
C ALA A 68 -6.83 5.90 7.31
N HIS A 69 -7.32 5.15 8.31
CA HIS A 69 -8.52 4.34 8.21
C HIS A 69 -9.76 5.20 7.93
N GLY A 70 -9.91 6.32 8.63
CA GLY A 70 -11.01 7.26 8.41
C GLY A 70 -10.99 7.88 7.01
N TYR A 71 -9.82 8.12 6.43
CA TYR A 71 -9.70 8.60 5.05
C TYR A 71 -10.12 7.50 4.06
N PHE A 72 -9.51 6.32 4.15
CA PHE A 72 -9.75 5.25 3.20
C PHE A 72 -11.17 4.68 3.29
N GLY A 73 -11.72 4.55 4.50
CA GLY A 73 -13.10 4.15 4.74
C GLY A 73 -14.14 5.11 4.14
N ARG A 74 -13.81 6.41 4.01
CA ARG A 74 -14.65 7.39 3.30
C ARG A 74 -14.43 7.40 1.79
N LEU A 75 -13.23 7.05 1.34
CA LEU A 75 -12.90 6.96 -0.09
C LEU A 75 -13.67 5.82 -0.77
N ILE A 76 -13.77 4.66 -0.12
CA ILE A 76 -14.39 3.45 -0.68
C ILE A 76 -15.67 3.08 0.08
N PHE A 77 -15.54 2.42 1.23
CA PHE A 77 -16.61 2.21 2.22
C PHE A 77 -15.99 1.76 3.54
N GLN A 78 -16.63 2.08 4.67
CA GLN A 78 -16.03 1.94 6.00
C GLN A 78 -15.46 0.53 6.28
N TYR A 79 -16.20 -0.51 5.92
CA TYR A 79 -15.84 -1.90 6.19
C TYR A 79 -14.81 -2.50 5.21
N ALA A 80 -14.37 -1.76 4.19
CA ALA A 80 -13.25 -2.16 3.33
C ALA A 80 -11.89 -1.65 3.83
N SER A 81 -11.88 -0.76 4.84
CA SER A 81 -10.65 -0.26 5.44
C SER A 81 -10.25 -1.14 6.61
N PHE A 82 -8.93 -1.33 6.76
CA PHE A 82 -8.32 -2.05 7.87
C PHE A 82 -7.52 -1.08 8.75
#